data_AF-A0A3M1JBR1-F1
#
_entry.id   AF-A0A3M1JBR1-F1
#
_cell.length_a   1.000
_cell.length_b   1.000
_cell.length_c   1.000
_cell.angle_alpha   90.00
_cell.angle_beta   90.00
_cell.angle_gamma   90.00
#
_symmetry.space_group_name_H-M   'P 1'
#
loop_
_entity.id
_entity.type
_entity.pdbx_description
1 polymer ?
#
loop_
_entity_poly.entity_id
_entity_poly.type
_entity_poly.pdbx_seq_one_letter_code
_entity_poly.pdbx_strand_id
1 'polypeptide(L)'
;MTIPVETRLDPLARQLRSGQQGLVDYLNQLEPYFNAENERIKAFLPEENRFERLRREAEALETRYPNPKERPPLFGVPVGVKDIFHVDGFVT
;
A
#
# COMPACT_ATOMS: atom_id res chain seq x y z
N MET A 1 3.37 -9.69 15.31
CA MET A 1 2.57 -10.32 14.25
C MET A 1 3.40 -10.23 12.97
N THR A 2 4.05 -11.32 12.60
CA THR A 2 4.95 -11.38 11.45
C THR A 2 4.07 -11.27 10.20
N ILE A 3 4.24 -10.23 9.37
CA ILE A 3 3.73 -10.32 8.01
C ILE A 3 4.44 -11.53 7.39
N PRO A 4 3.72 -12.57 6.96
CA PRO A 4 4.37 -13.68 6.30
C PRO A 4 4.99 -13.12 5.02
N VAL A 5 6.28 -13.39 4.85
CA VAL A 5 7.17 -12.97 3.75
C VAL A 5 6.66 -13.29 2.34
N GLU A 6 5.46 -13.85 2.17
CA GLU A 6 4.86 -14.19 0.88
C GLU A 6 3.36 -13.89 0.85
N THR A 7 2.96 -12.64 1.01
CA THR A 7 1.59 -12.28 0.58
C THR A 7 1.58 -12.19 -0.94
N ARG A 8 1.02 -13.21 -1.61
CA ARG A 8 0.85 -13.18 -3.06
C ARG A 8 -0.13 -12.05 -3.44
N LEU A 9 0.06 -11.50 -4.63
CA LEU A 9 -0.79 -10.41 -5.14
C LEU A 9 -2.27 -10.81 -5.20
N ASP A 10 -2.58 -12.04 -5.63
CA ASP A 10 -3.96 -12.47 -5.84
C ASP A 10 -4.82 -12.58 -4.54
N PRO A 11 -4.36 -13.20 -3.43
CA PRO A 11 -5.12 -13.19 -2.19
C PRO A 11 -5.21 -11.78 -1.60
N LEU A 12 -4.14 -10.99 -1.66
CA LEU A 12 -4.14 -9.63 -1.13
C LEU A 12 -5.16 -8.75 -1.84
N ALA A 13 -5.10 -8.72 -3.18
CA ALA A 13 -6.03 -7.93 -3.98
C ALA A 13 -7.49 -8.34 -3.71
N ARG A 14 -7.76 -9.65 -3.58
CA ARG A 14 -9.10 -10.15 -3.24
C ARG A 14 -9.56 -9.70 -1.85
N GLN A 15 -8.69 -9.81 -0.84
CA GLN A 15 -9.03 -9.47 0.55
C GLN A 15 -9.27 -7.97 0.74
N LEU A 16 -8.43 -7.13 0.14
CA LEU A 16 -8.59 -5.67 0.17
C LEU A 16 -9.84 -5.24 -0.61
N ARG A 17 -10.03 -5.80 -1.81
CA ARG A 17 -11.19 -5.49 -2.64
C ARG A 17 -12.50 -5.91 -1.98
N SER A 18 -12.56 -7.07 -1.33
CA SER A 18 -13.77 -7.52 -0.63
C SER A 18 -14.03 -6.77 0.67
N GLY A 19 -13.03 -6.06 1.22
CA GLY A 19 -13.07 -5.45 2.54
C GLY A 19 -12.88 -6.45 3.69
N GLN A 20 -12.54 -7.72 3.39
CA GLN A 20 -12.16 -8.71 4.40
C GLN A 20 -10.91 -8.27 5.16
N GLN A 21 -9.99 -7.59 4.47
CA GLN A 21 -8.86 -6.90 5.05
C GLN A 21 -9.10 -5.39 4.93
N GLY A 22 -9.13 -4.67 6.05
CA GLY A 22 -9.19 -3.21 6.08
C GLY A 22 -7.90 -2.60 5.51
N LEU A 23 -8.02 -1.57 4.69
CA LEU A 23 -6.87 -0.98 4.00
C LEU A 23 -5.93 -0.25 4.96
N VAL A 24 -6.48 0.57 5.87
CA VAL A 24 -5.70 1.26 6.91
C VAL A 24 -5.02 0.27 7.86
N ASP A 25 -5.72 -0.82 8.22
CA ASP A 25 -5.16 -1.89 9.05
C ASP A 25 -4.02 -2.61 8.35
N TYR A 26 -4.13 -2.86 7.05
CA TYR A 26 -3.06 -3.45 6.27
C TYR A 26 -1.84 -2.53 6.21
N LEU A 27 -2.03 -1.22 6.02
CA LEU A 27 -0.94 -0.24 6.06
C LEU A 27 -0.29 -0.12 7.45
N ASN A 28 -1.05 -0.25 8.54
CA ASN A 28 -0.52 -0.32 9.91
C ASN A 28 0.41 -1.53 10.10
N GLN A 29 0.07 -2.66 9.48
CA GLN A 29 0.91 -3.86 9.53
C GLN A 29 2.14 -3.73 8.62
N LEU A 30 1.97 -3.11 7.44
CA LEU A 30 3.03 -3.00 6.43
C LEU A 30 4.15 -2.04 6.84
N GLU A 31 3.82 -0.93 7.51
CA GLU A 31 4.78 0.10 7.91
C GLU A 31 6.01 -0.42 8.67
N PRO A 32 5.88 -1.15 9.80
CA PRO A 32 7.04 -1.64 10.53
C PRO A 32 7.90 -2.60 9.70
N TYR A 33 7.28 -3.42 8.85
CA TYR A 33 8.00 -4.32 7.95
C TYR A 33 8.78 -3.54 6.88
N PHE A 34 8.12 -2.56 6.26
CA PHE A 34 8.74 -1.67 5.28
C PHE A 34 9.94 -0.94 5.89
N ASN A 35 9.79 -0.38 7.08
CA ASN A 35 10.85 0.39 7.74
C ASN A 35 12.07 -0.49 8.04
N ALA A 36 11.84 -1.67 8.64
CA ALA A 36 12.92 -2.60 8.98
C ALA A 36 13.67 -3.11 7.73
N GLU A 37 12.94 -3.51 6.68
CA GLU A 37 13.59 -4.01 5.46
C GLU A 37 14.26 -2.89 4.68
N ASN A 38 13.60 -1.74 4.50
CA ASN A 38 14.17 -0.62 3.76
C ASN A 38 15.42 -0.06 4.46
N GLU A 39 15.50 -0.12 5.79
CA GLU A 39 16.73 0.21 6.50
C GLU A 39 17.89 -0.72 6.12
N ARG A 40 17.62 -2.00 5.90
CA ARG A 40 18.62 -3.01 5.56
C ARG A 40 19.02 -3.01 4.08
N ILE A 41 18.05 -2.95 3.17
CA ILE A 41 18.29 -3.10 1.71
C ILE A 41 18.39 -1.78 0.96
N LYS A 42 17.95 -0.66 1.57
CA LYS A 42 17.97 0.69 0.99
C LYS A 42 17.31 0.75 -0.40
N ALA A 43 16.14 0.13 -0.55
CA ALA A 43 15.47 -0.01 -1.84
C ALA A 43 14.61 1.21 -2.26
N PHE A 44 14.18 2.03 -1.30
CA PHE A 44 13.34 3.20 -1.53
C PHE A 44 14.10 4.49 -1.21
N LEU A 45 13.88 5.51 -2.05
CA LEU A 45 14.30 6.87 -1.73
C LEU A 45 13.59 7.36 -0.45
N PRO A 46 14.24 8.24 0.34
CA PRO A 46 13.60 8.89 1.46
C PRO A 46 12.36 9.66 1.02
N GLU A 47 11.30 9.54 1.80
CA GLU A 47 10.07 10.31 1.63
C GLU A 47 9.55 10.60 3.03
N GLU A 48 9.42 11.88 3.36
CA GLU A 48 8.84 12.29 4.63
C GLU A 48 7.36 11.94 4.66
N ASN A 49 6.92 11.39 5.79
CA ASN A 49 5.51 11.09 6.07
C ASN A 49 4.83 10.14 5.06
N ARG A 50 5.59 9.20 4.47
CA ARG A 50 5.09 8.24 3.47
C ARG A 50 3.83 7.51 3.91
N PHE A 51 3.84 6.96 5.12
CA PHE A 51 2.70 6.16 5.60
C PHE A 51 1.52 7.04 6.04
N GLU A 52 1.73 8.26 6.54
CA GLU A 52 0.63 9.21 6.74
C GLU A 52 -0.05 9.56 5.42
N ARG A 53 0.74 9.82 4.35
CA ARG A 53 0.19 10.04 3.01
C ARG A 53 -0.61 8.84 2.52
N LEU A 54 -0.06 7.62 2.62
CA LEU A 54 -0.74 6.40 2.19
C LEU A 54 -2.05 6.14 2.95
N ARG A 55 -2.12 6.47 4.25
CA ARG A 55 -3.37 6.36 5.04
C ARG A 55 -4.44 7.33 4.54
N ARG A 56 -4.06 8.59 4.28
CA ARG A 56 -4.99 9.57 3.69
C ARG A 56 -5.49 9.14 2.31
N GLU A 57 -4.61 8.59 1.48
CA GLU A 57 -4.99 8.06 0.16
C GLU A 57 -5.90 6.83 0.29
N ALA A 58 -5.68 5.97 1.27
CA ALA A 58 -6.53 4.82 1.57
C ALA A 58 -7.96 5.26 1.95
N GLU A 59 -8.09 6.22 2.87
CA GLU A 59 -9.38 6.78 3.28
C GLU A 59 -10.11 7.43 2.10
N ALA A 60 -9.40 8.20 1.27
CA ALA A 60 -9.96 8.80 0.06
C ALA A 60 -10.40 7.74 -0.96
N LEU A 61 -9.63 6.67 -1.11
CA LEU A 61 -9.94 5.56 -2.00
C LEU A 61 -11.18 4.77 -1.54
N GLU A 62 -11.32 4.51 -0.24
CA GLU A 62 -12.52 3.89 0.35
C GLU A 62 -13.75 4.79 0.20
N THR A 63 -13.59 6.10 0.38
CA THR A 63 -14.64 7.10 0.13
C THR A 63 -15.08 7.10 -1.34
N ARG A 64 -14.13 6.95 -2.27
CA ARG A 64 -14.40 6.92 -3.71
C ARG A 64 -15.09 5.62 -4.16
N TYR A 65 -14.78 4.49 -3.55
CA TYR A 65 -15.37 3.18 -3.85
C TYR A 65 -16.00 2.53 -2.61
N PRO A 66 -17.13 3.08 -2.13
CA PRO A 66 -17.76 2.61 -0.90
C PRO A 66 -18.37 1.21 -1.07
N ASN A 67 -18.81 0.85 -2.28
CA ASN A 67 -19.36 -0.47 -2.58
C ASN A 67 -18.25 -1.46 -2.98
N PRO A 68 -18.01 -2.54 -2.21
CA PRO A 68 -16.99 -3.53 -2.53
C PRO A 68 -17.15 -4.18 -3.91
N LYS A 69 -18.38 -4.28 -4.43
CA LYS A 69 -18.65 -4.87 -5.76
C LYS A 69 -18.14 -4.00 -6.91
N GLU A 70 -17.98 -2.70 -6.68
CA GLU A 70 -17.55 -1.71 -7.68
C GLU A 70 -16.05 -1.38 -7.58
N ARG A 71 -15.37 -1.86 -6.53
CA ARG A 71 -13.94 -1.64 -6.35
C ARG A 71 -13.14 -2.24 -7.52
N PRO A 72 -12.14 -1.54 -8.07
CA PRO A 72 -11.31 -2.00 -9.18
C PRO A 72 -10.44 -3.23 -8.80
N PRO A 73 -9.86 -3.95 -9.77
CA PRO A 73 -9.15 -5.22 -9.52
C PRO A 73 -7.95 -5.13 -8.55
N LEU A 74 -7.26 -3.99 -8.50
CA LEU A 74 -6.11 -3.76 -7.61
C LEU A 74 -6.43 -2.76 -6.48
N PHE A 75 -7.70 -2.67 -6.09
CA PHE A 75 -8.13 -1.75 -5.03
C PHE A 75 -7.28 -1.89 -3.77
N GLY A 76 -6.62 -0.81 -3.38
CA GLY A 76 -5.84 -0.70 -2.15
C GLY A 76 -4.49 -1.41 -2.15
N VAL A 77 -4.09 -2.07 -3.25
CA VAL A 77 -2.81 -2.79 -3.31
C VAL A 77 -1.66 -1.79 -3.37
N PRO A 78 -0.70 -1.81 -2.41
CA PRO A 78 0.49 -0.97 -2.50
C PRO A 78 1.42 -1.44 -3.63
N VAL A 79 2.03 -0.47 -4.31
CA VAL A 79 3.02 -0.73 -5.37
C VAL A 79 4.25 0.16 -5.17
N GLY A 80 5.43 -0.40 -5.42
CA GLY A 80 6.67 0.38 -5.55
C GLY A 80 6.90 0.73 -7.01
N VAL A 81 7.22 1.99 -7.29
CA VAL A 81 7.55 2.47 -8.64
C VAL A 81 9.06 2.72 -8.71
N LYS A 82 9.71 2.24 -9.77
CA LYS A 82 11.13 2.47 -9.98
C LYS A 82 11.36 3.94 -10.39
N ASP A 83 12.41 4.54 -9.85
CA ASP A 83 12.81 5.96 -10.05
C ASP A 83 13.38 6.28 -11.45
N ILE A 84 12.90 5.57 -12.46
CA ILE A 84 13.09 5.91 -13.87
C ILE A 84 11.74 6.22 -14.54
N PHE A 85 10.65 6.03 -13.80
CA PHE A 85 9.29 6.34 -14.22
C PHE A 85 8.82 7.57 -13.46
N HIS A 86 8.28 8.52 -14.20
CA HIS A 86 7.70 9.71 -13.61
C HIS A 86 6.45 9.38 -12.79
N VAL A 87 6.39 9.91 -11.58
CA VAL A 87 5.20 9.88 -10.72
C VAL A 87 4.88 11.31 -10.33
N ASP A 88 3.63 11.74 -10.57
CA ASP A 88 3.19 13.09 -10.21
C ASP A 88 3.48 13.38 -8.73
N GLY A 89 4.13 14.52 -8.46
CA GLY A 89 4.49 14.94 -7.09
C GLY A 89 5.83 14.40 -6.59
N PHE A 90 6.54 13.57 -7.36
CA PHE A 90 7.91 13.13 -7.06
C PHE A 90 8.88 13.64 -8.13
N VAL A 91 10.06 14.09 -7.69
CA VAL A 91 11.17 14.38 -8.60
C VAL A 91 11.75 13.05 -9.05
N THR A 92 11.86 12.87 -10.37
CA THR A 92 12.51 11.73 -11.04
C THR A 92 13.76 12.21 -11.74
#